data_AF-A0A960E4W2-F1
#
_entry.id   AF-A0A960E4W2-F1
#
_cell.length_a   1.000
_cell.length_b   1.000
_cell.length_c   1.000
_cell.angle_alpha   90.00
_cell.angle_beta   90.00
_cell.angle_gamma   90.00
#
_symmetry.space_group_name_H-M   'P 1'
#
loop_
_entity.id
_entity.type
_entity.pdbx_description
1 polymer ?
#
loop_
_entity_poly.entity_id
_entity_poly.type
_entity_poly.pdbx_seq_one_letter_code
_entity_poly.pdbx_strand_id
1 'polypeptide(L)'
;GGLVYWVERLWRTGDRNAVTGALTSSSEYRRTLVRAAYLTYLERDADPAGLSYWMGKLASGTPVETMEANLLGSNEAFNLAGATNAGFVEDAFQKVLERPADPSGLAYWTAKLDAGTTRTGMAITLIRSGESARLRVEAIYQQLLDRSADPQGLTYWSTKLTSGTSRVTVIRSIIASDEYFFGAEDHLAG
;
A
#
# COMPACT_ATOMS: atom_id res chain seq x y z
N GLY A 1 -13.32 -3.00 6.76
CA GLY A 1 -12.60 -2.70 5.50
C GLY A 1 -12.37 -3.97 4.71
N GLY A 2 -12.02 -3.89 3.42
CA GLY A 2 -11.93 -5.04 2.51
C GLY A 2 -11.26 -6.28 3.12
N LEU A 3 -10.00 -6.18 3.58
CA LEU A 3 -9.25 -7.31 4.16
C LEU A 3 -9.90 -7.88 5.44
N VAL A 4 -10.42 -7.03 6.33
CA VAL A 4 -11.16 -7.44 7.55
C VAL A 4 -12.42 -8.26 7.22
N TYR A 5 -13.17 -7.86 6.19
CA TYR A 5 -14.32 -8.63 5.71
C TYR A 5 -13.94 -10.04 5.24
N TRP A 6 -12.74 -10.20 4.66
CA TRP A 6 -12.27 -11.49 4.19
C TRP A 6 -11.72 -12.38 5.30
N VAL A 7 -11.08 -11.78 6.30
CA VAL A 7 -10.72 -12.44 7.56
C VAL A 7 -12.00 -13.01 8.20
N GLU A 8 -13.04 -12.19 8.42
CA GLU A 8 -14.34 -12.64 8.95
C GLU A 8 -14.99 -13.76 8.13
N ARG A 9 -14.88 -13.70 6.80
CA ARG A 9 -15.43 -14.74 5.92
C ARG A 9 -14.66 -16.06 6.02
N LEU A 10 -13.33 -16.01 6.16
CA LEU A 10 -12.50 -17.19 6.37
C LEU A 10 -12.89 -17.89 7.67
N TRP A 11 -13.07 -17.12 8.75
CA TRP A 11 -13.54 -17.62 10.05
C TRP A 11 -14.89 -18.32 9.95
N ARG A 12 -15.82 -17.77 9.16
CA ARG A 12 -17.17 -18.34 9.00
C ARG A 12 -17.23 -19.58 8.10
N THR A 13 -16.33 -19.70 7.12
CA THR A 13 -16.46 -20.71 6.04
C THR A 13 -15.40 -21.79 6.07
N GLY A 14 -14.24 -21.55 6.69
CA GLY A 14 -13.11 -22.48 6.73
C GLY A 14 -12.41 -22.72 5.36
N ASP A 15 -12.94 -22.16 4.26
CA ASP A 15 -12.46 -22.42 2.90
C ASP A 15 -11.36 -21.42 2.48
N ARG A 16 -10.12 -21.84 2.70
CA ARG A 16 -8.89 -21.08 2.40
C ARG A 16 -8.75 -20.74 0.91
N ASN A 17 -9.16 -21.63 0.02
CA ASN A 17 -9.02 -21.45 -1.43
C ASN A 17 -10.09 -20.49 -1.96
N ALA A 18 -11.31 -20.57 -1.43
CA ALA A 18 -12.38 -19.63 -1.78
C ALA A 18 -12.07 -18.19 -1.33
N VAL A 19 -11.49 -18.00 -0.13
CA VAL A 19 -11.17 -16.67 0.39
C VAL A 19 -9.95 -16.06 -0.29
N THR A 20 -8.86 -16.81 -0.49
CA THR A 20 -7.67 -16.30 -1.20
C THR A 20 -7.95 -15.98 -2.68
N GLY A 21 -8.75 -16.83 -3.33
CA GLY A 21 -9.22 -16.63 -4.71
C GLY A 21 -10.14 -15.41 -4.85
N ALA A 22 -11.10 -15.24 -3.93
CA ALA A 22 -12.05 -14.12 -3.96
C ALA A 22 -11.45 -12.79 -3.48
N LEU A 23 -10.58 -12.79 -2.47
CA LEU A 23 -9.98 -11.59 -1.89
C LEU A 23 -9.19 -10.77 -2.91
N THR A 24 -8.47 -11.44 -3.82
CA THR A 24 -7.42 -10.78 -4.61
C THR A 24 -7.77 -10.58 -6.08
N SER A 25 -8.79 -11.28 -6.57
CA SER A 25 -9.36 -11.10 -7.91
C SER A 25 -10.59 -10.16 -7.91
N SER A 26 -11.17 -9.90 -6.72
CA SER A 26 -12.45 -9.21 -6.59
C SER A 26 -12.38 -7.70 -6.82
N SER A 27 -13.41 -7.18 -7.47
CA SER A 27 -13.72 -5.75 -7.59
C SER A 27 -13.72 -5.02 -6.24
N GLU A 28 -14.09 -5.70 -5.15
CA GLU A 28 -14.13 -5.10 -3.80
C GLU A 28 -12.74 -4.76 -3.26
N TYR A 29 -11.75 -5.62 -3.53
CA TYR A 29 -10.38 -5.35 -3.11
C TYR A 29 -9.78 -4.19 -3.90
N ARG A 30 -9.96 -4.18 -5.24
CA ARG A 30 -9.55 -3.03 -6.07
C ARG A 30 -10.23 -1.76 -5.61
N ARG A 31 -11.54 -1.79 -5.34
CA ARG A 31 -12.28 -0.63 -4.81
C ARG A 31 -11.69 -0.14 -3.49
N THR A 32 -11.37 -1.05 -2.57
CA THR A 32 -10.76 -0.70 -1.27
C THR A 32 -9.39 -0.04 -1.46
N LEU A 33 -8.53 -0.60 -2.32
CA LEU A 33 -7.22 -0.03 -2.63
C LEU A 33 -7.33 1.38 -3.22
N VAL A 34 -8.23 1.58 -4.19
CA VAL A 34 -8.43 2.89 -4.81
C VAL A 34 -8.91 3.90 -3.78
N ARG A 35 -9.93 3.57 -2.97
CA ARG A 35 -10.43 4.47 -1.92
C ARG A 35 -9.37 4.83 -0.90
N ALA A 36 -8.60 3.84 -0.43
CA ALA A 36 -7.50 4.08 0.51
C ALA A 36 -6.46 5.03 -0.10
N ALA A 37 -6.06 4.81 -1.35
CA ALA A 37 -5.07 5.67 -2.00
C ALA A 37 -5.58 7.12 -2.20
N TYR A 38 -6.86 7.32 -2.50
CA TYR A 38 -7.45 8.67 -2.57
C TYR A 38 -7.43 9.37 -1.20
N LEU A 39 -7.85 8.68 -0.15
CA LEU A 39 -7.83 9.23 1.20
C LEU A 39 -6.40 9.58 1.65
N THR A 40 -5.44 8.68 1.41
CA THR A 40 -4.05 8.89 1.81
C THR A 40 -3.37 10.01 1.03
N TYR A 41 -3.52 10.05 -0.29
CA TYR A 41 -2.72 10.96 -1.14
C TYR A 41 -3.43 12.26 -1.52
N LEU A 42 -4.77 12.25 -1.56
CA LEU A 42 -5.58 13.39 -1.99
C LEU A 42 -6.53 13.91 -0.90
N GLU A 43 -6.51 13.30 0.30
CA GLU A 43 -7.28 13.76 1.48
C GLU A 43 -8.79 13.88 1.23
N ARG A 44 -9.30 13.05 0.30
CA ARG A 44 -10.74 12.99 -0.03
C ARG A 44 -11.14 11.61 -0.52
N ASP A 45 -12.44 11.39 -0.62
CA ASP A 45 -12.98 10.22 -1.29
C ASP A 45 -12.76 10.25 -2.81
N ALA A 46 -12.61 9.05 -3.39
CA ALA A 46 -12.61 8.87 -4.83
C ALA A 46 -13.99 9.20 -5.40
N ASP A 47 -14.03 10.11 -6.37
CA ASP A 47 -15.22 10.36 -7.17
C ASP A 47 -15.56 9.13 -8.05
N PRO A 48 -16.81 8.98 -8.53
CA PRO A 48 -17.21 7.80 -9.29
C PRO A 48 -16.36 7.53 -10.54
N ALA A 49 -15.90 8.58 -11.22
CA ALA A 49 -15.11 8.45 -12.45
C ALA A 49 -13.68 8.00 -12.14
N GLY A 50 -13.02 8.64 -11.16
CA GLY A 50 -11.71 8.25 -10.67
C GLY A 50 -11.69 6.82 -10.14
N LEU A 51 -12.71 6.45 -9.35
CA LEU A 51 -12.85 5.09 -8.83
C LEU A 51 -12.95 4.06 -9.97
N SER A 52 -13.83 4.30 -10.94
CA SER A 52 -14.01 3.41 -12.10
C SER A 52 -12.73 3.29 -12.94
N TYR A 53 -12.07 4.42 -13.20
CA TYR A 53 -10.82 4.46 -13.98
C TYR A 53 -9.74 3.58 -13.35
N TRP A 54 -9.43 3.80 -12.07
CA TRP A 54 -8.37 3.04 -11.41
C TRP A 54 -8.74 1.58 -11.18
N MET A 55 -10.01 1.27 -10.89
CA MET A 55 -10.48 -0.12 -10.84
C MET A 55 -10.25 -0.85 -12.17
N GLY A 56 -10.49 -0.19 -13.31
CA GLY A 56 -10.20 -0.72 -14.64
C GLY A 56 -8.70 -0.93 -14.88
N LYS A 57 -7.86 0.05 -14.51
CA LYS A 57 -6.40 -0.05 -14.63
C LYS A 57 -5.83 -1.21 -13.81
N LEU A 58 -6.25 -1.33 -12.56
CA LEU A 58 -5.86 -2.44 -11.69
C LEU A 58 -6.37 -3.80 -12.23
N ALA A 59 -7.57 -3.84 -12.80
CA ALA A 59 -8.09 -5.05 -13.45
C ALA A 59 -7.27 -5.47 -14.68
N SER A 60 -6.71 -4.50 -15.42
CA SER A 60 -5.81 -4.74 -16.56
C SER A 60 -4.36 -5.05 -16.18
N GLY A 61 -4.05 -5.19 -14.88
CA GLY A 61 -2.71 -5.55 -14.41
C GLY A 61 -1.78 -4.39 -14.12
N THR A 62 -2.29 -3.15 -14.05
CA THR A 62 -1.48 -2.02 -13.56
C THR A 62 -1.06 -2.27 -12.11
N PRO A 63 0.23 -2.13 -11.75
CA PRO A 63 0.67 -2.26 -10.36
C PRO A 63 0.00 -1.22 -9.45
N VAL A 64 -0.30 -1.61 -8.21
CA VAL A 64 -0.92 -0.71 -7.22
C VAL A 64 -0.01 0.49 -6.96
N GLU A 65 1.29 0.26 -6.89
CA GLU A 65 2.31 1.28 -6.67
C GLU A 65 2.32 2.32 -7.80
N THR A 66 1.98 1.91 -9.02
CA THR A 66 1.84 2.84 -10.15
C THR A 66 0.61 3.73 -9.97
N MET A 67 -0.52 3.19 -9.51
CA MET A 67 -1.68 4.02 -9.17
C MET A 67 -1.35 5.01 -8.04
N GLU A 68 -0.76 4.53 -6.95
CA GLU A 68 -0.37 5.34 -5.79
C GLU A 68 0.58 6.47 -6.22
N ALA A 69 1.61 6.17 -7.01
CA ALA A 69 2.55 7.17 -7.52
C ALA A 69 1.88 8.22 -8.44
N ASN A 70 0.87 7.84 -9.23
CA ASN A 70 0.14 8.78 -10.07
C ASN A 70 -0.76 9.71 -9.24
N LEU A 71 -1.41 9.19 -8.20
CA LEU A 71 -2.22 10.00 -7.29
C LEU A 71 -1.33 10.98 -6.51
N LEU A 72 -0.28 10.48 -5.87
CA LEU A 72 0.68 11.31 -5.14
C LEU A 72 1.40 12.31 -6.06
N GLY A 73 1.79 11.93 -7.28
CA GLY A 73 2.46 12.82 -8.23
C GLY A 73 1.55 13.86 -8.91
N SER A 74 0.24 13.81 -8.65
CA SER A 74 -0.76 14.65 -9.33
C SER A 74 -0.64 16.14 -8.98
N ASN A 75 -1.26 17.00 -9.78
CA ASN A 75 -1.36 18.43 -9.47
C ASN A 75 -2.17 18.68 -8.20
N GLU A 76 -3.15 17.83 -7.90
CA GLU A 76 -3.98 17.94 -6.71
C GLU A 76 -3.16 17.70 -5.44
N ALA A 77 -2.44 16.58 -5.37
CA ALA A 77 -1.53 16.29 -4.26
C ALA A 77 -0.47 17.38 -4.09
N PHE A 78 0.09 17.88 -5.19
CA PHE A 78 1.06 18.98 -5.14
C PHE A 78 0.47 20.28 -4.57
N ASN A 79 -0.77 20.61 -4.91
CA ASN A 79 -1.44 21.79 -4.37
C ASN A 79 -1.74 21.63 -2.87
N LEU A 80 -2.14 20.43 -2.43
CA LEU A 80 -2.30 20.12 -1.00
C LEU A 80 -0.98 20.28 -0.25
N ALA A 81 0.13 19.90 -0.87
CA ALA A 81 1.48 20.03 -0.33
C ALA A 81 2.07 21.46 -0.43
N GLY A 82 1.22 22.49 -0.56
CA GLY A 82 1.65 23.89 -0.58
C GLY A 82 2.21 24.38 -1.92
N ALA A 83 2.02 23.62 -3.01
CA ALA A 83 2.39 23.99 -4.37
C ALA A 83 3.88 24.35 -4.58
N THR A 84 4.78 23.68 -3.85
CA THR A 84 6.23 23.79 -4.02
C THR A 84 6.89 22.42 -4.10
N ASN A 85 8.07 22.31 -4.73
CA ASN A 85 8.81 21.05 -4.77
C ASN A 85 9.25 20.60 -3.37
N ALA A 86 9.69 21.52 -2.52
CA ALA A 86 10.06 21.20 -1.13
C ALA A 86 8.85 20.70 -0.32
N GLY A 87 7.71 21.40 -0.39
CA GLY A 87 6.49 20.98 0.30
C GLY A 87 5.99 19.63 -0.21
N PHE A 88 6.05 19.38 -1.52
CA PHE A 88 5.74 18.07 -2.10
C PHE A 88 6.67 16.96 -1.58
N VAL A 89 7.96 17.23 -1.44
CA VAL A 89 8.92 16.25 -0.90
C VAL A 89 8.58 15.92 0.55
N GLU A 90 8.32 16.92 1.39
CA GLU A 90 7.94 16.71 2.79
C GLU A 90 6.65 15.89 2.91
N ASP A 91 5.61 16.26 2.17
CA ASP A 91 4.32 15.57 2.15
C ASP A 91 4.44 14.13 1.65
N ALA A 92 5.22 13.89 0.59
CA ALA A 92 5.47 12.56 0.07
C ALA A 92 6.18 11.67 1.09
N PHE A 93 7.18 12.19 1.81
CA PHE A 93 7.85 11.45 2.90
C PHE A 93 6.87 11.11 4.02
N GLN A 94 6.05 12.07 4.44
CA GLN A 94 5.07 11.85 5.50
C GLN A 94 4.02 10.79 5.09
N LYS A 95 3.48 10.86 3.87
CA LYS A 95 2.42 9.95 3.40
C LYS A 95 2.92 8.55 3.04
N VAL A 96 4.17 8.40 2.63
CA VAL A 96 4.72 7.10 2.16
C VAL A 96 5.61 6.41 3.19
N LEU A 97 6.36 7.18 3.98
CA LEU A 97 7.32 6.69 4.95
C LEU A 97 6.92 6.97 6.40
N GLU A 98 5.78 7.63 6.63
CA GLU A 98 5.24 7.94 7.97
C GLU A 98 6.23 8.75 8.85
N ARG A 99 7.10 9.53 8.21
CA ARG A 99 8.09 10.38 8.87
C ARG A 99 8.42 11.60 8.03
N PRO A 100 8.97 12.67 8.63
CA PRO A 100 9.53 13.78 7.87
C PRO A 100 10.75 13.34 7.05
N ALA A 101 10.97 14.06 5.93
CA ALA A 101 12.23 14.00 5.21
C ALA A 101 13.36 14.53 6.10
N ASP A 102 14.48 13.83 6.15
CA ASP A 102 15.68 14.38 6.76
C ASP A 102 16.24 15.52 5.88
N PRO A 103 17.06 16.45 6.43
CA PRO A 103 17.54 17.60 5.67
C PRO A 103 18.27 17.25 4.38
N SER A 104 18.98 16.12 4.35
CA SER A 104 19.72 15.68 3.16
C SER A 104 18.80 15.10 2.10
N GLY A 105 17.81 14.30 2.49
CA GLY A 105 16.77 13.76 1.63
C GLY A 105 15.90 14.86 1.02
N LEU A 106 15.50 15.85 1.83
CA LEU A 106 14.72 17.00 1.37
C LEU A 106 15.48 17.79 0.30
N ALA A 107 16.75 18.15 0.57
CA ALA A 107 17.58 18.88 -0.37
C ALA A 107 17.83 18.09 -1.67
N TYR A 108 18.12 16.79 -1.56
CA TYR A 108 18.37 15.93 -2.72
C TYR A 108 17.16 15.86 -3.66
N TRP A 109 15.98 15.53 -3.12
CA TRP A 109 14.79 15.33 -3.94
C TRP A 109 14.26 16.65 -4.50
N THR A 110 14.32 17.74 -3.73
CA THR A 110 13.94 19.07 -4.21
C THR A 110 14.79 19.45 -5.42
N ALA A 111 16.12 19.31 -5.33
CA ALA A 111 17.02 19.61 -6.44
C ALA A 111 16.75 18.72 -7.68
N LYS A 112 16.37 17.45 -7.48
CA LYS A 112 15.99 16.55 -8.58
C LYS A 112 14.71 16.99 -9.28
N LEU A 113 13.71 17.43 -8.54
CA LEU A 113 12.45 17.95 -9.09
C LEU A 113 12.68 19.27 -9.82
N ASP A 114 13.49 20.17 -9.26
CA ASP A 114 13.89 21.43 -9.90
C ASP A 114 14.65 21.17 -11.22
N ALA A 115 15.46 20.12 -11.26
CA ALA A 115 16.16 19.67 -12.46
C ALA A 115 15.30 18.88 -13.48
N GLY A 116 13.98 18.78 -13.26
CA GLY A 116 13.03 18.19 -14.20
C GLY A 116 12.66 16.73 -13.96
N THR A 117 13.06 16.13 -12.83
CA THR A 117 12.47 14.85 -12.41
C THR A 117 10.97 15.02 -12.19
N THR A 118 10.15 14.08 -12.66
CA THR A 118 8.70 14.18 -12.45
C THR A 118 8.34 13.82 -11.00
N ARG A 119 7.30 14.46 -10.45
CA ARG A 119 6.75 14.11 -9.13
C ARG A 119 6.33 12.65 -9.05
N THR A 120 5.70 12.12 -10.10
CA THR A 120 5.36 10.69 -10.21
C THR A 120 6.62 9.80 -10.18
N GLY A 121 7.71 10.22 -10.82
CA GLY A 121 9.00 9.51 -10.81
C GLY A 121 9.67 9.47 -9.44
N MET A 122 9.59 10.58 -8.69
CA MET A 122 10.00 10.59 -7.29
C MET A 122 9.08 9.68 -6.44
N ALA A 123 7.77 9.85 -6.56
CA ALA A 123 6.78 9.10 -5.78
C ALA A 123 6.95 7.59 -5.97
N ILE A 124 7.12 7.09 -7.20
CA ILE A 124 7.33 5.66 -7.44
C ILE A 124 8.64 5.16 -6.83
N THR A 125 9.69 6.00 -6.78
CA THR A 125 10.97 5.63 -6.15
C THR A 125 10.79 5.50 -4.63
N LEU A 126 10.09 6.44 -4.01
CA LEU A 126 9.80 6.42 -2.58
C LEU A 126 8.90 5.24 -2.19
N ILE A 127 7.82 5.02 -2.95
CA ILE A 127 6.88 3.91 -2.76
C ILE A 127 7.57 2.57 -2.95
N ARG A 128 8.55 2.43 -3.84
CA ARG A 128 9.28 1.16 -4.04
C ARG A 128 10.51 1.00 -3.15
N SER A 129 10.79 1.96 -2.27
CA SER A 129 11.91 1.88 -1.34
C SER A 129 11.78 0.71 -0.36
N GLY A 130 12.91 0.26 0.18
CA GLY A 130 12.94 -0.77 1.22
C GLY A 130 12.22 -0.35 2.50
N GLU A 131 12.29 0.94 2.85
CA GLU A 131 11.58 1.49 4.01
C GLU A 131 10.05 1.40 3.82
N SER A 132 9.53 1.88 2.69
CA SER A 132 8.11 1.73 2.35
C SER A 132 7.68 0.26 2.23
N ALA A 133 8.57 -0.63 1.75
CA ALA A 133 8.29 -2.06 1.74
C ALA A 133 8.11 -2.64 3.15
N ARG A 134 8.92 -2.23 4.14
CA ARG A 134 8.76 -2.66 5.53
C ARG A 134 7.44 -2.17 6.13
N LEU A 135 7.09 -0.90 5.95
CA LEU A 135 5.82 -0.34 6.44
C LEU A 135 4.61 -1.06 5.84
N ARG A 136 4.64 -1.36 4.54
CA ARG A 136 3.55 -2.11 3.90
C ARG A 136 3.44 -3.54 4.41
N VAL A 137 4.55 -4.20 4.73
CA VAL A 137 4.52 -5.53 5.33
C VAL A 137 3.92 -5.47 6.73
N GLU A 138 4.33 -4.51 7.56
CA GLU A 138 3.73 -4.29 8.88
C GLU A 138 2.22 -4.06 8.77
N ALA A 139 1.79 -3.18 7.86
CA ALA A 139 0.37 -2.94 7.62
C ALA A 139 -0.38 -4.20 7.16
N ILE A 140 0.24 -5.08 6.37
CA ILE A 140 -0.35 -6.36 5.97
C ILE A 140 -0.49 -7.30 7.16
N TYR A 141 0.54 -7.43 8.00
CA TYR A 141 0.49 -8.26 9.21
C TYR A 141 -0.57 -7.76 10.18
N GLN A 142 -0.62 -6.45 10.45
CA GLN A 142 -1.63 -5.86 11.31
C GLN A 142 -3.05 -6.09 10.78
N GLN A 143 -3.29 -5.89 9.48
CA GLN A 143 -4.62 -6.04 8.89
C GLN A 143 -5.11 -7.49 8.77
N LEU A 144 -4.20 -8.45 8.67
CA LEU A 144 -4.54 -9.87 8.48
C LEU A 144 -4.46 -10.68 9.77
N LEU A 145 -3.51 -10.36 10.65
CA LEU A 145 -3.12 -11.17 11.80
C LEU A 145 -3.26 -10.42 13.13
N ASP A 146 -3.64 -9.14 13.12
CA ASP A 146 -3.77 -8.28 14.31
C ASP A 146 -2.50 -8.23 15.18
N ARG A 147 -1.33 -8.32 14.53
CA ARG A 147 -0.02 -8.28 15.19
C ARG A 147 1.04 -7.67 14.28
N SER A 148 2.16 -7.27 14.87
CA SER A 148 3.34 -6.85 14.10
C SER A 148 4.01 -8.03 13.42
N ALA A 149 4.72 -7.75 12.33
CA ALA A 149 5.60 -8.72 11.69
C ALA A 149 6.77 -9.06 12.63
N ASP A 150 7.12 -10.34 12.72
CA ASP A 150 8.37 -10.72 13.38
C ASP A 150 9.57 -10.30 12.51
N PRO A 151 10.79 -10.20 13.07
CA PRO A 151 11.96 -9.73 12.31
C PRO A 151 12.28 -10.55 11.06
N GLN A 152 12.02 -11.86 11.05
CA GLN A 152 12.30 -12.73 9.90
C GLN A 152 11.25 -12.51 8.81
N GLY A 153 9.96 -12.55 9.18
CA GLY A 153 8.84 -12.27 8.28
C GLY A 153 8.95 -10.88 7.64
N LEU A 154 9.22 -9.84 8.44
CA LEU A 154 9.40 -8.47 7.97
C LEU A 154 10.51 -8.37 6.92
N THR A 155 11.66 -9.00 7.18
CA THR A 155 12.81 -8.98 6.28
C THR A 155 12.53 -9.77 5.00
N TYR A 156 11.93 -10.96 5.11
CA TYR A 156 11.61 -11.81 3.97
C TYR A 156 10.61 -11.12 3.02
N TRP A 157 9.47 -10.67 3.55
CA TRP A 157 8.40 -10.09 2.73
C TRP A 157 8.78 -8.73 2.15
N SER A 158 9.50 -7.88 2.89
CA SER A 158 9.96 -6.59 2.37
C SER A 158 10.96 -6.79 1.21
N THR A 159 11.85 -7.79 1.32
CA THR A 159 12.75 -8.17 0.22
C THR A 159 11.95 -8.62 -1.01
N LYS A 160 10.92 -9.44 -0.84
CA LYS A 160 10.04 -9.87 -1.95
C LYS A 160 9.35 -8.69 -2.63
N LEU A 161 8.80 -7.75 -1.86
CA LEU A 161 8.17 -6.54 -2.43
C LEU A 161 9.18 -5.71 -3.23
N THR A 162 10.37 -5.46 -2.69
CA THR A 162 11.41 -4.69 -3.41
C THR A 162 11.92 -5.41 -4.66
N SER A 163 11.86 -6.75 -4.70
CA SER A 163 12.19 -7.56 -5.88
C SER A 163 11.06 -7.67 -6.92
N GLY A 164 9.96 -6.92 -6.74
CA GLY A 164 8.86 -6.85 -7.69
C GLY A 164 7.75 -7.90 -7.47
N THR A 165 7.77 -8.64 -6.35
CA THR A 165 6.62 -9.46 -5.98
C THR A 165 5.43 -8.55 -5.68
N SER A 166 4.27 -8.85 -6.28
CA SER A 166 3.09 -8.03 -6.05
C SER A 166 2.62 -8.12 -4.59
N ARG A 167 2.08 -7.03 -4.05
CA ARG A 167 1.41 -7.00 -2.74
C ARG A 167 0.36 -8.10 -2.60
N VAL A 168 -0.38 -8.36 -3.67
CA VAL A 168 -1.40 -9.42 -3.73
C VAL A 168 -0.78 -10.80 -3.50
N THR A 169 0.38 -11.08 -4.11
CA THR A 169 1.09 -12.34 -3.92
C THR A 169 1.53 -12.49 -2.47
N VAL A 170 2.07 -11.44 -1.85
CA VAL A 170 2.46 -11.45 -0.42
C VAL A 170 1.25 -11.74 0.48
N ILE A 171 0.14 -11.03 0.29
CA ILE A 171 -1.10 -11.25 1.04
C ILE A 171 -1.58 -12.71 0.90
N ARG A 172 -1.58 -13.26 -0.31
CA ARG A 172 -1.96 -14.68 -0.55
C ARG A 172 -1.06 -15.63 0.21
N SER A 173 0.26 -15.40 0.17
CA SER A 173 1.21 -16.27 0.84
C SER A 173 1.09 -16.23 2.35
N ILE A 174 0.82 -15.06 2.94
CA ILE A 174 0.60 -14.93 4.39
C ILE A 174 -0.72 -15.61 4.81
N ILE A 175 -1.80 -15.45 4.05
CA ILE A 175 -3.07 -16.14 4.36
C ILE A 175 -2.94 -17.66 4.20
N ALA A 176 -2.13 -18.11 3.24
CA ALA A 176 -1.89 -19.52 2.98
C ALA A 176 -0.88 -20.16 3.94
N SER A 177 -0.14 -19.39 4.75
CA SER A 177 0.83 -19.93 5.69
C SER A 177 0.18 -20.35 7.01
N ASP A 178 0.82 -21.30 7.70
CA ASP A 178 0.40 -21.72 9.04
C ASP A 178 0.48 -20.58 10.07
N GLU A 179 1.25 -19.51 9.79
CA GLU A 179 1.35 -18.30 10.65
C GLU A 179 0.03 -17.56 10.81
N TYR A 180 -0.88 -17.65 9.83
CA TYR A 180 -2.24 -17.08 9.97
C TYR A 180 -3.03 -17.81 11.06
N PHE A 181 -2.81 -19.12 11.23
CA PHE A 181 -3.61 -19.97 12.11
C PHE A 181 -3.06 -20.06 13.54
N PHE A 182 -1.74 -19.97 13.74
CA PHE A 182 -1.17 -19.87 15.09
C PHE A 182 -1.47 -18.54 15.80
N GLY A 183 -1.59 -17.42 15.07
CA GLY A 183 -2.03 -16.14 15.67
C GLY A 183 -3.56 -16.06 15.90
N ALA A 184 -4.31 -16.83 15.12
CA ALA A 184 -5.76 -16.93 15.16
C ALA A 184 -6.29 -17.78 16.34
N GLU A 185 -5.62 -18.88 16.67
CA GLU A 185 -6.05 -19.78 17.75
C GLU A 185 -5.91 -19.17 19.15
N ASP A 186 -4.91 -18.30 19.37
CA ASP A 186 -4.75 -17.55 20.64
C ASP A 186 -5.94 -16.61 20.92
N HIS A 187 -6.66 -16.17 19.88
CA HIS A 187 -7.84 -15.30 20.00
C HIS A 187 -9.15 -16.03 20.38
N LEU A 188 -9.21 -17.36 20.23
CA LEU A 188 -10.40 -18.15 20.61
C LEU A 188 -10.27 -18.80 21.99
N ALA A 189 -9.09 -18.70 22.60
CA ALA A 189 -8.78 -19.28 23.90
C ALA A 189 -8.77 -18.27 25.06
N GLY A 190 -9.07 -16.98 24.82
CA GLY A 190 -9.17 -15.92 25.83
C GLY A 190 -10.54 -15.24 25.82
#